data_AF-A0A957XDY1-F1
#
_entry.id   AF-A0A957XDY1-F1
#
_cell.length_a   1.000
_cell.length_b   1.000
_cell.length_c   1.000
_cell.angle_alpha   90.00
_cell.angle_beta   90.00
_cell.angle_gamma   90.00
#
_symmetry.space_group_name_H-M   'P 1'
#
loop_
_entity.id
_entity.type
_entity.pdbx_description
1 polymer ?
#
loop_
_entity_poly.entity_id
_entity_poly.type
_entity_poly.pdbx_seq_one_letter_code
_entity_poly.pdbx_strand_id
1 'polypeptide(L)'
;MTKEIQLSRTMTETQFDNGYWYVTELRVFAKELGIPSTSKLRKDELEKSIKHFIRTGEVKKPTQRSLTKTGEKDIAKGLSLTLPIVNYTSNKVTKQFIVAEAKKMAPDMKARSGVWYRLNRWREEQLTAGRKITYGDLVDQYVVLNESAADFDRIPHGRYINFVADFMAGEHNATRQQAIDAWEQLKQGNIPKTYQAWKTHQK
;
A
#
# COMPACT_ATOMS: atom_id res chain seq x y z
N MET A 1 -5.45 26.19 19.15
CA MET A 1 -6.45 25.63 18.21
C MET A 1 -5.69 25.01 17.04
N THR A 2 -5.43 23.71 17.07
CA THR A 2 -4.84 22.98 15.94
C THR A 2 -5.90 22.86 14.86
N LYS A 3 -5.77 23.64 13.80
CA LYS A 3 -6.68 23.61 12.65
C LYS A 3 -6.48 22.27 11.94
N GLU A 4 -7.46 21.38 12.02
CA GLU A 4 -7.49 20.16 11.22
C GLU A 4 -7.30 20.54 9.74
N ILE A 5 -6.29 19.96 9.08
CA ILE A 5 -6.07 20.22 7.65
C ILE A 5 -7.20 19.51 6.91
N GLN A 6 -7.99 20.25 6.16
CA GLN A 6 -8.97 19.71 5.23
C GLN A 6 -8.42 19.71 3.81
N LEU A 7 -8.81 18.71 3.01
CA LEU A 7 -8.46 18.66 1.60
C LEU A 7 -9.05 19.88 0.87
N SER A 8 -8.21 20.61 0.14
CA SER A 8 -8.59 21.83 -0.56
C SER A 8 -7.78 21.99 -1.84
N ARG A 9 -8.39 22.57 -2.87
CA ARG A 9 -7.73 22.87 -4.15
C ARG A 9 -6.59 23.88 -4.02
N THR A 10 -6.63 24.73 -3.00
CA THR A 10 -5.63 25.78 -2.75
C THR A 10 -4.55 25.33 -1.76
N MET A 11 -4.57 24.06 -1.33
CA MET A 11 -3.58 23.55 -0.39
C MET A 11 -2.21 23.40 -1.06
N THR A 12 -1.17 23.67 -0.28
CA THR A 12 0.21 23.41 -0.71
C THR A 12 0.52 21.92 -0.68
N GLU A 13 1.53 21.50 -1.45
CA GLU A 13 2.03 20.12 -1.43
C GLU A 13 2.47 19.71 0.00
N THR A 14 3.11 20.61 0.74
CA THR A 14 3.52 20.40 2.14
C THR A 14 2.32 20.15 3.05
N GLN A 15 1.25 20.94 2.95
CA GLN A 15 0.02 20.72 3.72
C GLN A 15 -0.61 19.36 3.40
N PHE A 16 -0.60 18.96 2.13
CA PHE A 16 -1.08 17.65 1.72
C PHE A 16 -0.23 16.50 2.29
N ASP A 17 1.10 16.63 2.24
CA ASP A 17 2.02 15.61 2.76
C ASP A 17 1.94 15.47 4.28
N ASN A 18 1.74 16.58 4.98
CA ASN A 18 1.56 16.62 6.43
C ASN A 18 0.19 16.13 6.89
N GLY A 19 -0.83 16.11 6.01
CA GLY A 19 -2.14 15.56 6.33
C GLY A 19 -2.12 14.03 6.52
N TYR A 20 -3.15 13.48 7.15
CA TYR A 20 -3.38 12.04 7.17
C TYR A 20 -4.73 11.73 6.54
N TRP A 21 -4.69 11.22 5.31
CA TRP A 21 -5.88 11.01 4.49
C TRP A 21 -6.25 9.54 4.40
N TYR A 22 -7.51 9.25 4.62
CA TYR A 22 -8.11 7.96 4.32
C TYR A 22 -8.36 7.82 2.81
N VAL A 23 -8.34 6.58 2.32
CA VAL A 23 -8.55 6.30 0.89
C VAL A 23 -9.92 6.78 0.40
N THR A 24 -10.93 6.79 1.26
CA THR A 24 -12.27 7.30 0.97
C THR A 24 -12.26 8.81 0.73
N GLU A 25 -11.59 9.57 1.59
CA GLU A 25 -11.41 11.03 1.43
C GLU A 25 -10.63 11.37 0.16
N LEU A 26 -9.52 10.65 -0.07
CA LEU A 26 -8.72 10.81 -1.29
C LEU A 26 -9.53 10.53 -2.55
N ARG A 27 -10.46 9.56 -2.53
CA ARG A 27 -11.33 9.26 -3.68
C ARG A 27 -12.34 10.35 -3.95
N VAL A 28 -12.96 10.90 -2.90
CA VAL A 28 -13.91 12.02 -3.01
C VAL A 28 -13.18 13.22 -3.59
N PHE A 29 -12.06 13.61 -2.99
CA PHE A 29 -11.30 14.76 -3.43
C PHE A 29 -10.73 14.57 -4.85
N ALA A 30 -10.17 13.39 -5.17
CA ALA A 30 -9.70 13.11 -6.53
C ALA A 30 -10.82 13.22 -7.56
N LYS A 31 -12.06 12.83 -7.22
CA LYS A 31 -13.22 12.96 -8.11
C LYS A 31 -13.56 14.43 -8.33
N GLU A 32 -13.52 15.25 -7.28
CA GLU A 32 -13.71 16.71 -7.39
C GLU A 32 -12.64 17.38 -8.25
N LEU A 33 -11.39 16.89 -8.22
CA LEU A 33 -10.30 17.37 -9.07
C LEU A 33 -10.42 16.91 -10.55
N GLY A 34 -11.39 16.06 -10.88
CA GLY A 34 -11.55 15.51 -12.23
C GLY A 34 -10.61 14.35 -12.56
N ILE A 35 -9.97 13.75 -11.55
CA ILE A 35 -9.11 12.57 -11.75
C ILE A 35 -9.98 11.38 -12.16
N PRO A 36 -9.67 10.67 -13.27
CA PRO A 36 -10.51 9.57 -13.73
C PRO A 36 -10.32 8.30 -12.89
N SER A 37 -11.34 7.45 -12.87
CA SER A 37 -11.28 6.09 -12.30
C SER A 37 -10.91 5.99 -10.81
N THR A 38 -11.20 7.02 -10.01
CA THR A 38 -10.78 7.14 -8.60
C THR A 38 -11.13 5.93 -7.73
N SER A 39 -12.28 5.30 -7.95
CA SER A 39 -12.71 4.10 -7.19
C SER A 39 -11.78 2.90 -7.36
N LYS A 40 -11.01 2.85 -8.46
CA LYS A 40 -10.13 1.73 -8.82
C LYS A 40 -8.65 2.04 -8.57
N LEU A 41 -8.32 3.29 -8.30
CA LEU A 41 -6.96 3.68 -7.94
C LEU A 41 -6.62 3.23 -6.53
N ARG A 42 -5.35 2.87 -6.35
CA ARG A 42 -4.79 2.60 -5.03
C ARG A 42 -4.51 3.92 -4.30
N LYS A 43 -4.33 3.83 -2.98
CA LYS A 43 -3.98 4.98 -2.15
C LYS A 43 -2.74 5.71 -2.66
N ASP A 44 -1.68 4.98 -3.02
CA ASP A 44 -0.43 5.56 -3.53
C ASP A 44 -0.61 6.28 -4.87
N GLU A 45 -1.44 5.75 -5.76
CA GLU A 45 -1.76 6.41 -7.04
C GLU A 45 -2.65 7.63 -6.87
N LEU A 46 -3.61 7.58 -5.94
CA LEU A 46 -4.43 8.74 -5.58
C LEU A 46 -3.55 9.85 -5.02
N GLU A 47 -2.69 9.55 -4.03
CA GLU A 47 -1.75 10.52 -3.48
C GLU A 47 -0.84 11.11 -4.56
N LYS A 48 -0.25 10.29 -5.43
CA LYS A 48 0.60 10.77 -6.53
C LYS A 48 -0.16 11.67 -7.51
N SER A 49 -1.38 11.31 -7.88
CA SER A 49 -2.19 12.06 -8.85
C SER A 49 -2.66 13.39 -8.26
N ILE A 50 -3.08 13.39 -7.00
CA ILE A 50 -3.48 14.61 -6.28
C ILE A 50 -2.27 15.54 -6.11
N LYS A 51 -1.11 15.03 -5.70
CA LYS A 51 0.13 15.83 -5.59
C LYS A 51 0.53 16.45 -6.93
N HIS A 52 0.41 15.68 -8.01
CA HIS A 52 0.68 16.20 -9.36
C HIS A 52 -0.25 17.36 -9.71
N PHE A 53 -1.55 17.20 -9.46
CA PHE A 53 -2.54 18.27 -9.67
C PHE A 53 -2.22 19.51 -8.81
N ILE A 54 -1.92 19.34 -7.52
CA ILE A 54 -1.58 20.46 -6.62
C ILE A 54 -0.39 21.26 -7.17
N ARG A 55 0.61 20.57 -7.74
CA ARG A 55 1.84 21.22 -8.25
C ARG A 55 1.64 21.91 -9.61
N THR A 56 0.77 21.37 -10.45
CA THR A 56 0.72 21.74 -11.89
C THR A 56 -0.62 22.26 -12.36
N GLY A 57 -1.70 22.01 -11.63
CA GLY A 57 -3.08 22.20 -12.07
C GLY A 57 -3.56 21.15 -13.09
N GLU A 58 -2.73 20.19 -13.48
CA GLU A 58 -3.04 19.22 -14.53
C GLU A 58 -3.51 17.87 -13.98
N VAL A 59 -4.44 17.24 -14.70
CA VAL A 59 -4.84 15.85 -14.48
C VAL A 59 -4.16 14.97 -15.53
N LYS A 60 -3.32 14.03 -15.09
CA LYS A 60 -2.71 13.02 -15.95
C LYS A 60 -3.34 11.64 -15.73
N LYS A 61 -3.10 10.74 -16.69
CA LYS A 61 -3.50 9.34 -16.59
C LYS A 61 -2.86 8.73 -15.31
N PRO A 62 -3.64 8.32 -14.30
CA PRO A 62 -3.11 7.97 -12.99
C PRO A 62 -2.29 6.67 -12.95
N THR A 63 -2.52 5.77 -13.92
CA THR A 63 -1.88 4.46 -13.96
C THR A 63 -1.93 3.87 -15.37
N GLN A 64 -0.95 3.04 -15.70
CA GLN A 64 -0.93 2.28 -16.95
C GLN A 64 -1.56 0.88 -16.82
N ARG A 65 -1.88 0.45 -15.59
CA ARG A 65 -2.50 -0.86 -15.39
C ARG A 65 -3.89 -0.91 -16.01
N SER A 66 -4.32 -2.09 -16.43
CA SER A 66 -5.72 -2.30 -16.76
C SER A 66 -6.60 -2.14 -15.50
N LEU A 67 -7.58 -1.24 -15.59
CA LEU A 67 -8.56 -0.97 -14.54
C LEU A 67 -9.86 -1.78 -14.75
N THR A 68 -9.93 -2.60 -15.79
CA THR A 68 -11.08 -3.45 -16.10
C THR A 68 -10.59 -4.85 -16.41
N LYS A 69 -11.02 -5.80 -15.59
CA LYS A 69 -10.85 -7.23 -15.85
C LYS A 69 -12.23 -7.82 -16.07
N THR A 70 -12.48 -8.31 -17.27
CA THR A 70 -13.71 -8.99 -17.65
C THR A 70 -13.47 -10.51 -17.69
N GLY A 71 -14.56 -11.28 -17.67
CA GLY A 71 -14.50 -12.74 -17.72
C GLY A 71 -14.40 -13.42 -16.36
N GLU A 72 -14.33 -14.74 -16.41
CA GLU A 72 -14.32 -15.63 -15.26
C GLU A 72 -13.10 -15.37 -14.35
N LYS A 73 -13.28 -15.54 -13.03
CA LYS A 73 -12.22 -15.43 -12.03
C LYS A 73 -11.30 -16.65 -12.10
N ASP A 74 -10.00 -16.45 -11.92
CA ASP A 74 -9.02 -17.55 -11.97
C ASP A 74 -9.35 -18.66 -10.96
N ILE A 75 -9.90 -18.30 -9.80
CA ILE A 75 -10.34 -19.26 -8.78
C ILE A 75 -11.43 -20.23 -9.28
N ALA A 76 -12.32 -19.79 -10.17
CA ALA A 76 -13.40 -20.63 -10.69
C ALA A 76 -12.89 -21.70 -11.67
N LYS A 77 -11.69 -21.50 -12.23
CA LYS A 77 -11.02 -22.44 -13.13
C LYS A 77 -10.28 -23.57 -12.42
N GLY A 78 -10.21 -23.51 -11.08
CA GLY A 78 -9.36 -24.37 -10.27
C GLY A 78 -7.90 -23.88 -10.26
N LEU A 79 -7.41 -23.49 -9.09
CA LEU A 79 -6.02 -23.00 -8.95
C LEU A 79 -5.03 -24.16 -9.14
N SER A 80 -4.03 -23.94 -10.01
CA SER A 80 -2.92 -24.87 -10.24
C SER A 80 -1.65 -24.07 -10.54
N LEU A 81 -0.47 -24.67 -10.36
CA LEU A 81 0.81 -23.99 -10.62
C LEU A 81 0.95 -23.54 -12.07
N THR A 82 0.37 -24.29 -13.02
CA THR A 82 0.43 -23.98 -14.45
C THR A 82 -0.63 -22.99 -14.92
N LEU A 83 -1.61 -22.64 -14.07
CA LEU A 83 -2.68 -21.70 -14.41
C LEU A 83 -2.09 -20.30 -14.69
N PRO A 84 -2.33 -19.72 -15.88
CA PRO A 84 -1.95 -18.34 -16.14
C PRO A 84 -2.75 -17.35 -15.28
N ILE A 85 -2.09 -16.32 -14.78
CA ILE A 85 -2.73 -15.25 -14.01
C ILE A 85 -3.41 -14.28 -14.98
N VAL A 86 -4.74 -14.23 -14.94
CA VAL A 86 -5.54 -13.34 -15.79
C VAL A 86 -6.46 -12.48 -14.91
N ASN A 87 -7.40 -13.12 -14.23
CA ASN A 87 -8.40 -12.49 -13.36
C ASN A 87 -8.21 -12.88 -11.89
N TYR A 88 -6.98 -12.63 -11.41
CA TYR A 88 -6.55 -12.86 -10.04
C TYR A 88 -7.50 -12.27 -9.00
N THR A 89 -7.71 -13.00 -7.91
CA THR A 89 -8.48 -12.54 -6.74
C THR A 89 -7.69 -12.74 -5.45
N SER A 90 -7.43 -11.66 -4.70
CA SER A 90 -6.70 -11.72 -3.42
C SER A 90 -7.62 -12.16 -2.27
N ASN A 91 -8.07 -13.40 -2.27
CA ASN A 91 -8.96 -13.94 -1.24
C ASN A 91 -8.28 -15.03 -0.40
N LYS A 92 -8.99 -15.53 0.63
CA LYS A 92 -8.50 -16.57 1.54
C LYS A 92 -8.06 -17.82 0.78
N VAL A 93 -8.87 -18.30 -0.16
CA VAL A 93 -8.59 -19.51 -0.95
C VAL A 93 -7.30 -19.36 -1.76
N THR A 94 -7.14 -18.26 -2.48
CA THR A 94 -5.95 -17.99 -3.28
C THR A 94 -4.69 -17.90 -2.41
N LYS A 95 -4.79 -17.25 -1.25
CA LYS A 95 -3.66 -17.17 -0.32
C LYS A 95 -3.32 -18.53 0.28
N GLN A 96 -4.32 -19.35 0.62
CA GLN A 96 -4.11 -20.70 1.13
C GLN A 96 -3.43 -21.59 0.10
N PHE A 97 -3.85 -21.52 -1.17
CA PHE A 97 -3.19 -22.21 -2.27
C PHE A 97 -1.70 -21.83 -2.35
N ILE A 98 -1.40 -20.53 -2.43
CA ILE A 98 -0.01 -20.04 -2.54
C ILE A 98 0.84 -20.52 -1.35
N VAL A 99 0.31 -20.42 -0.12
CA VAL A 99 1.03 -20.85 1.09
C VAL A 99 1.23 -22.37 1.12
N ALA A 100 0.23 -23.15 0.73
CA ALA A 100 0.30 -24.60 0.71
C ALA A 100 1.36 -25.09 -0.27
N GLU A 101 1.38 -24.55 -1.49
CA GLU A 101 2.40 -24.89 -2.50
C GLU A 101 3.79 -24.41 -2.08
N ALA A 102 3.91 -23.18 -1.55
CA ALA A 102 5.19 -22.66 -1.06
C ALA A 102 5.81 -23.54 0.05
N LYS A 103 4.98 -24.07 0.97
CA LYS A 103 5.45 -24.96 2.04
C LYS A 103 5.94 -26.32 1.53
N LYS A 104 5.51 -26.78 0.36
CA LYS A 104 6.08 -28.00 -0.25
C LYS A 104 7.50 -27.77 -0.73
N MET A 105 7.82 -26.54 -1.14
CA MET A 105 9.14 -26.15 -1.63
C MET A 105 10.08 -25.75 -0.49
N ALA A 106 9.55 -25.00 0.49
CA ALA A 106 10.29 -24.50 1.64
C ALA A 106 9.49 -24.77 2.94
N PRO A 107 9.58 -25.98 3.51
CA PRO A 107 8.81 -26.38 4.68
C PRO A 107 9.03 -25.51 5.92
N ASP A 108 10.27 -25.03 6.11
CA ASP A 108 10.70 -24.23 7.27
C ASP A 108 10.49 -22.72 7.09
N MET A 109 9.96 -22.30 5.93
CA MET A 109 9.74 -20.89 5.62
C MET A 109 8.75 -20.25 6.60
N LYS A 110 9.18 -19.14 7.21
CA LYS A 110 8.32 -18.33 8.09
C LYS A 110 7.69 -17.19 7.32
N ALA A 111 6.38 -17.00 7.51
CA ALA A 111 5.66 -15.90 6.89
C ALA A 111 6.13 -14.54 7.44
N ARG A 112 6.57 -13.65 6.56
CA ARG A 112 7.02 -12.30 6.91
C ARG A 112 5.93 -11.25 6.67
N SER A 113 5.91 -10.23 7.51
CA SER A 113 5.04 -9.06 7.31
C SER A 113 5.40 -8.32 6.02
N GLY A 114 4.42 -7.76 5.33
CA GLY A 114 4.64 -7.00 4.09
C GLY A 114 4.81 -7.84 2.81
N VAL A 115 5.03 -9.16 2.90
CA VAL A 115 5.19 -10.02 1.71
C VAL A 115 4.00 -9.94 0.77
N TRP A 116 2.78 -10.02 1.30
CA TRP A 116 1.57 -9.95 0.47
C TRP A 116 1.44 -8.63 -0.30
N TYR A 117 1.89 -7.52 0.29
CA TYR A 117 1.91 -6.25 -0.42
C TYR A 117 2.87 -6.32 -1.62
N ARG A 118 4.11 -6.78 -1.37
CA ARG A 118 5.17 -6.86 -2.39
C ARG A 118 4.85 -7.87 -3.48
N LEU A 119 4.29 -9.02 -3.14
CA LEU A 119 3.84 -10.01 -4.10
C LEU A 119 2.76 -9.44 -5.03
N ASN A 120 1.79 -8.69 -4.49
CA ASN A 120 0.78 -8.02 -5.30
C ASN A 120 1.40 -6.95 -6.21
N ARG A 121 2.40 -6.18 -5.72
CA ARG A 121 3.14 -5.19 -6.52
C ARG A 121 3.88 -5.84 -7.67
N TRP A 122 4.69 -6.85 -7.37
CA TRP A 122 5.43 -7.63 -8.33
C TRP A 122 4.52 -8.20 -9.41
N ARG A 123 3.41 -8.86 -9.03
CA ARG A 123 2.46 -9.43 -9.99
C ARG A 123 1.93 -8.35 -10.94
N GLU A 124 1.51 -7.20 -10.40
CA GLU A 124 1.00 -6.11 -11.23
C GLU A 124 2.05 -5.52 -12.16
N GLU A 125 3.30 -5.41 -11.71
CA GLU A 125 4.43 -4.94 -12.52
C GLU A 125 4.71 -5.90 -13.67
N GLN A 126 4.73 -7.22 -13.43
CA GLN A 126 4.88 -8.23 -14.48
C GLN A 126 3.76 -8.12 -15.53
N LEU A 127 2.50 -8.05 -15.09
CA LEU A 127 1.35 -7.95 -15.99
C LEU A 127 1.33 -6.64 -16.77
N THR A 128 1.72 -5.52 -16.14
CA THR A 128 1.80 -4.21 -16.81
C THR A 128 2.91 -4.18 -17.85
N ALA A 129 4.00 -4.93 -17.62
CA ALA A 129 5.08 -5.13 -18.58
C ALA A 129 4.72 -6.13 -19.70
N GLY A 130 3.47 -6.62 -19.77
CA GLY A 130 3.01 -7.56 -20.79
C GLY A 130 3.51 -8.99 -20.60
N ARG A 131 4.11 -9.31 -19.45
CA ARG A 131 4.61 -10.66 -19.16
C ARG A 131 3.46 -11.58 -18.79
N LYS A 132 3.52 -12.82 -19.28
CA LYS A 132 2.60 -13.89 -18.92
C LYS A 132 3.22 -14.65 -17.75
N ILE A 133 2.60 -14.51 -16.58
CA ILE A 133 3.01 -15.23 -15.36
C ILE A 133 1.91 -16.21 -14.94
N THR A 134 2.31 -17.25 -14.24
CA THR A 134 1.48 -18.32 -13.71
C THR A 134 1.36 -18.22 -12.20
N TYR A 135 0.49 -19.04 -11.62
CA TYR A 135 0.44 -19.22 -10.18
C TYR A 135 1.71 -19.89 -9.61
N GLY A 136 2.43 -20.67 -10.40
CA GLY A 136 3.77 -21.18 -10.06
C GLY A 136 4.77 -20.05 -9.85
N ASP A 137 4.88 -19.12 -10.79
CA ASP A 137 5.76 -17.94 -10.66
C ASP A 137 5.40 -17.10 -9.41
N LEU A 138 4.11 -17.05 -9.07
CA LEU A 138 3.62 -16.35 -7.88
C LEU A 138 4.00 -17.06 -6.58
N VAL A 139 4.03 -18.40 -6.58
CA VAL A 139 4.51 -19.21 -5.44
C VAL A 139 6.01 -19.04 -5.28
N ASP A 140 6.78 -19.14 -6.37
CA ASP A 140 8.24 -18.95 -6.35
C ASP A 140 8.61 -17.57 -5.79
N GLN A 141 7.95 -16.51 -6.29
CA GLN A 141 8.18 -15.16 -5.79
C GLN A 141 7.75 -15.01 -4.31
N TYR A 142 6.72 -15.72 -3.87
CA TYR A 142 6.33 -15.72 -2.46
C TYR A 142 7.41 -16.34 -1.57
N VAL A 143 8.03 -17.45 -1.99
CA VAL A 143 9.16 -18.07 -1.28
C VAL A 143 10.34 -17.10 -1.22
N VAL A 144 10.77 -16.56 -2.37
CA VAL A 144 11.87 -15.59 -2.47
C VAL A 144 11.68 -14.40 -1.52
N LEU A 145 10.47 -13.85 -1.44
CA LEU A 145 10.18 -12.72 -0.55
C LEU A 145 10.23 -13.10 0.94
N ASN A 146 9.85 -14.32 1.31
CA ASN A 146 9.92 -14.77 2.70
C ASN A 146 11.33 -15.16 3.13
N GLU A 147 12.14 -15.69 2.23
CA GLU A 147 13.51 -16.15 2.53
C GLU A 147 14.57 -15.06 2.40
N SER A 148 14.26 -13.94 1.74
CA SER A 148 15.19 -12.82 1.60
C SER A 148 15.69 -12.32 2.96
N ALA A 149 17.01 -12.26 3.14
CA ALA A 149 17.64 -11.71 4.35
C ALA A 149 17.46 -10.19 4.47
N ALA A 150 17.19 -9.49 3.37
CA ALA A 150 17.04 -8.04 3.38
C ALA A 150 15.73 -7.62 4.03
N ASP A 151 15.80 -6.54 4.82
CA ASP A 151 14.62 -5.88 5.33
C ASP A 151 13.84 -5.17 4.23
N PHE A 152 12.55 -5.03 4.49
CA PHE A 152 11.62 -4.41 3.58
C PHE A 152 11.58 -2.90 3.79
N ASP A 153 11.85 -2.15 2.73
CA ASP A 153 11.72 -0.69 2.72
C ASP A 153 10.36 -0.23 3.26
N ARG A 154 10.36 0.89 3.98
CA ARG A 154 9.15 1.55 4.46
C ARG A 154 8.26 1.92 3.27
N ILE A 155 6.96 1.72 3.42
CA ILE A 155 5.97 2.07 2.39
C ILE A 155 5.54 3.52 2.63
N PRO A 156 5.82 4.50 1.75
CA PRO A 156 5.63 5.92 2.07
C PRO A 156 4.20 6.33 2.48
N HIS A 157 3.18 5.74 1.85
CA HIS A 157 1.76 6.00 2.17
C HIS A 157 1.26 5.21 3.38
N GLY A 158 2.05 4.25 3.88
CA GLY A 158 1.81 3.46 5.09
C GLY A 158 2.20 4.19 6.38
N ARG A 159 1.94 5.51 6.44
CA ARG A 159 2.43 6.44 7.47
C ARG A 159 2.21 5.93 8.90
N TYR A 160 1.01 5.43 9.21
CA TYR A 160 0.69 4.85 10.53
C TYR A 160 1.59 3.65 10.88
N ILE A 161 1.76 2.71 9.95
CA ILE A 161 2.56 1.49 10.20
C ILE A 161 4.03 1.87 10.37
N ASN A 162 4.55 2.78 9.54
CA ASN A 162 5.92 3.27 9.66
C ASN A 162 6.11 3.97 11.01
N PHE A 163 5.20 4.86 11.40
CA PHE A 163 5.23 5.56 12.68
C PHE A 163 5.27 4.59 13.86
N VAL A 164 4.35 3.62 13.92
CA VAL A 164 4.30 2.65 15.01
C VAL A 164 5.59 1.83 15.06
N ALA A 165 6.11 1.40 13.91
CA ALA A 165 7.34 0.63 13.88
C ALA A 165 8.56 1.45 14.34
N ASP A 166 8.66 2.71 13.92
CA ASP A 166 9.76 3.60 14.33
C ASP A 166 9.63 4.00 15.81
N PHE A 167 8.41 4.22 16.30
CA PHE A 167 8.13 4.50 17.71
C PHE A 167 8.54 3.33 18.61
N MET A 168 8.15 2.10 18.26
CA MET A 168 8.52 0.91 19.05
C MET A 168 10.03 0.64 19.03
N ALA A 169 10.72 1.05 17.97
CA ALA A 169 12.18 0.94 17.89
C ALA A 169 12.90 2.05 18.69
N GLY A 170 12.32 3.25 18.76
CA GLY A 170 12.90 4.43 19.40
C GLY A 170 12.59 4.59 20.89
N GLU A 171 11.46 4.05 21.36
CA GLU A 171 10.99 4.16 22.74
C GLU A 171 11.11 2.81 23.48
N HIS A 172 12.11 2.69 24.35
CA HIS A 172 12.37 1.47 25.11
C HIS A 172 11.23 1.16 26.10
N ASN A 173 10.81 -0.11 26.19
CA ASN A 173 9.67 -0.58 27.00
C ASN A 173 8.31 0.02 26.64
N ALA A 174 8.19 0.73 25.51
CA ALA A 174 6.91 1.30 25.12
C ALA A 174 5.91 0.23 24.68
N THR A 175 4.65 0.48 24.99
CA THR A 175 3.52 -0.36 24.59
C THR A 175 2.97 0.08 23.25
N ARG A 176 2.31 -0.84 22.55
CA ARG A 176 1.59 -0.53 21.31
C ARG A 176 0.50 0.53 21.52
N GLN A 177 -0.13 0.57 22.70
CA GLN A 177 -1.14 1.57 23.01
C GLN A 177 -0.53 2.98 23.07
N GLN A 178 0.64 3.13 23.70
CA GLN A 178 1.35 4.42 23.71
C GLN A 178 1.71 4.89 22.31
N ALA A 179 2.09 3.98 21.40
CA ALA A 179 2.33 4.33 19.99
C ALA A 179 1.05 4.81 19.29
N ILE A 180 -0.10 4.21 19.60
CA ILE A 180 -1.41 4.63 19.05
C ILE A 180 -1.79 6.01 19.60
N ASP A 181 -1.63 6.26 20.90
CA ASP A 181 -1.97 7.53 21.53
C ASP A 181 -1.08 8.67 20.97
N ALA A 182 0.21 8.42 20.82
CA ALA A 182 1.16 9.34 20.18
C ALA A 182 0.78 9.64 18.72
N TRP A 183 0.31 8.63 17.99
CA TRP A 183 -0.15 8.78 16.62
C TRP A 183 -1.44 9.62 16.53
N GLU A 184 -2.40 9.43 17.44
CA GLU A 184 -3.63 10.24 17.48
C GLU A 184 -3.32 11.72 17.69
N GLN A 185 -2.35 12.04 18.56
CA GLN A 185 -1.89 13.42 18.76
C GLN A 185 -1.23 13.97 17.48
N LEU A 186 -0.32 13.21 16.86
CA LEU A 186 0.40 13.64 15.66
C LEU A 186 -0.54 13.90 14.46
N LYS A 187 -1.62 13.13 14.35
CA LYS A 187 -2.55 13.25 13.22
C LYS A 187 -3.28 14.58 13.15
N GLN A 188 -3.49 15.25 14.28
CA GLN A 188 -4.26 16.50 14.37
C GLN A 188 -3.47 17.73 13.90
N GLY A 189 -2.13 17.65 13.87
CA GLY A 189 -1.27 18.77 13.51
C GLY A 189 -0.92 18.82 12.03
N ASN A 190 -0.55 20.02 11.56
CA ASN A 190 0.17 20.21 10.29
C ASN A 190 1.65 19.91 10.44
N ILE A 191 1.92 18.66 10.78
CA ILE A 191 3.24 18.12 11.12
C ILE A 191 3.46 16.87 10.27
N PRO A 192 4.67 16.65 9.71
CA PRO A 192 5.01 15.41 9.02
C PRO A 192 4.64 14.18 9.85
N LYS A 193 3.97 13.19 9.24
CA LYS A 193 3.48 11.98 9.94
C LYS A 193 4.58 10.94 10.15
N THR A 194 5.64 11.35 10.84
CA THR A 194 6.83 10.56 11.15
C THR A 194 7.14 10.58 12.64
N TYR A 195 7.80 9.54 13.15
CA TYR A 195 8.21 9.47 14.55
C TYR A 195 9.16 10.61 14.93
N GLN A 196 10.12 10.96 14.06
CA GLN A 196 11.06 12.06 14.30
C GLN A 196 10.35 13.41 14.44
N ALA A 197 9.38 13.70 13.58
CA ALA A 197 8.62 14.95 13.67
C ALA A 197 7.79 15.01 14.95
N TRP A 198 7.15 13.91 15.34
CA TRP A 198 6.46 13.82 16.64
C TRP A 198 7.41 14.10 17.80
N LYS A 199 8.58 13.45 17.84
CA LYS A 199 9.56 13.60 18.92
C LYS A 199 10.08 15.03 19.06
N THR A 200 10.30 15.72 17.93
CA THR A 200 10.71 17.14 17.92
C THR A 200 9.59 18.05 18.43
N HIS A 201 8.33 17.77 18.09
CA HIS A 201 7.18 18.58 18.50
C HIS A 201 6.71 18.33 19.95
N GLN A 202 7.23 17.31 20.63
CA GLN A 202 6.96 17.09 22.06
C GLN A 202 7.87 17.90 22.99
N LYS A 203 8.94 18.51 22.47
CA LYS A 203 9.84 19.40 23.23
C LYS A 203 9.33 20.84 23.14
#